data_AF-A0A353C5Z9-F1
#
_entry.id   AF-A0A353C5Z9-F1
#
_cell.length_a   1.000
_cell.length_b   1.000
_cell.length_c   1.000
_cell.angle_alpha   90.00
_cell.angle_beta   90.00
_cell.angle_gamma   90.00
#
_symmetry.space_group_name_H-M   'P 1'
#
loop_
_entity.id
_entity.type
_entity.pdbx_description
1 polymer ?
#
loop_
_entity_poly.entity_id
_entity_poly.type
_entity_poly.pdbx_seq_one_letter_code
_entity_poly.pdbx_strand_id
1 'polypeptide(L)'
;MELKTSPLKVVKSKLASKERLVLNIIDYISEASKTFETSSFWRKNRLLLLLFYLHDSSKMDIDLLFKICRLWEYPEADLKIIRDDWSKIVTKIRNGQAHLLSEADTLYLAACTKGATAASSMRSQPYSPDPAKQRAFSLKSKYLNFIIDDSLKIQSELAVKSAGAYRVNQTFE
;
A
#
# COMPACT_ATOMS: atom_id res chain seq x y z
N MET A 1 8.77 -3.89 -10.72
CA MET A 1 7.82 -4.63 -9.87
C MET A 1 8.40 -4.67 -8.47
N GLU A 2 7.59 -4.45 -7.44
CA GLU A 2 8.00 -4.49 -6.02
C GLU A 2 7.16 -5.54 -5.28
N LEU A 3 7.80 -6.38 -4.48
CA LEU A 3 7.12 -7.38 -3.64
C LEU A 3 6.72 -6.77 -2.29
N LYS A 4 5.48 -6.99 -1.87
CA LYS A 4 5.01 -6.64 -0.54
C LYS A 4 4.17 -7.75 0.07
N THR A 5 4.42 -8.04 1.33
CA THR A 5 3.57 -8.88 2.16
C THR A 5 2.71 -7.99 3.06
N SER A 6 1.50 -8.45 3.40
CA SER A 6 0.64 -7.74 4.35
C SER A 6 -0.23 -8.72 5.14
N PRO A 7 -0.29 -8.59 6.47
CA PRO A 7 -1.15 -9.44 7.27
C PRO A 7 -2.63 -9.10 7.10
N LEU A 8 -3.45 -10.15 7.12
CA LEU A 8 -4.91 -10.12 7.21
C LEU A 8 -5.36 -10.46 8.62
N LYS A 9 -6.56 -10.00 8.96
CA LYS A 9 -7.34 -10.42 10.12
C LYS A 9 -8.75 -10.78 9.68
N VAL A 10 -9.44 -11.56 10.50
CA VAL A 10 -10.88 -11.83 10.32
C VAL A 10 -11.68 -10.80 11.12
N VAL A 11 -12.63 -10.12 10.48
CA VAL A 11 -13.58 -9.21 11.12
C VAL A 11 -14.98 -9.60 10.67
N LYS A 12 -15.85 -10.02 11.59
CA LYS A 12 -17.23 -10.44 11.29
C LYS A 12 -17.29 -11.40 10.09
N SER A 13 -16.44 -12.43 10.10
CA SER A 13 -16.30 -13.45 9.04
C SER A 13 -15.77 -12.96 7.68
N LYS A 14 -15.29 -11.71 7.58
CA LYS A 14 -14.61 -11.18 6.39
C LYS A 14 -13.12 -11.02 6.63
N LEU A 15 -12.32 -11.21 5.59
CA LEU A 15 -10.89 -10.88 5.62
C LEU A 15 -10.73 -9.36 5.46
N ALA A 16 -9.87 -8.78 6.29
CA ALA A 16 -9.53 -7.37 6.23
C ALA A 16 -8.03 -7.19 6.50
N SER A 17 -7.45 -6.10 6.05
CA SER A 17 -6.08 -5.73 6.35
C SER A 17 -5.92 -5.54 7.87
N LYS A 18 -4.84 -6.10 8.43
CA LYS A 18 -4.50 -5.89 9.84
C LYS A 18 -3.85 -4.52 10.06
N GLU A 19 -3.16 -4.01 9.05
CA GLU A 19 -2.41 -2.76 9.10
C GLU A 19 -2.38 -2.04 7.74
N ARG A 20 -1.63 -0.92 7.66
CA ARG A 20 -1.34 -0.18 6.42
C ARG A 20 -0.20 -0.86 5.66
N LEU A 21 -0.09 -0.66 4.35
CA LEU A 21 1.05 -1.14 3.58
C LEU A 21 2.14 -0.10 3.53
N VAL A 22 3.28 -0.34 4.18
CA VAL A 22 4.44 0.59 4.13
C VAL A 22 5.23 0.37 2.84
N LEU A 23 5.56 1.47 2.15
CA LEU A 23 6.32 1.48 0.91
C LEU A 23 7.73 2.06 1.15
N ASN A 24 8.26 2.87 0.24
CA ASN A 24 9.58 3.48 0.39
C ASN A 24 9.56 4.70 1.33
N ILE A 25 10.73 4.96 1.93
CA ILE A 25 11.00 6.19 2.70
C ILE A 25 10.85 7.41 1.79
N ILE A 26 10.33 8.50 2.36
CA ILE A 26 10.27 9.81 1.72
C ILE A 26 11.57 10.54 2.05
N ASP A 27 12.41 10.74 1.04
CA ASP A 27 13.55 11.65 1.14
C ASP A 27 13.06 13.06 0.77
N TYR A 28 12.88 13.91 1.79
CA TYR A 28 12.29 15.24 1.62
C TYR A 28 13.05 16.11 0.63
N ILE A 29 14.38 16.02 0.58
CA ILE A 29 15.21 16.86 -0.29
C ILE A 29 15.03 16.42 -1.74
N SER A 30 15.24 15.12 -2.01
CA SER A 30 15.18 14.65 -3.39
C SER A 30 13.75 14.63 -3.94
N GLU A 31 12.74 14.29 -3.13
CA GLU A 31 11.35 14.18 -3.55
C GLU A 31 10.73 15.54 -3.93
N ALA A 32 11.14 16.63 -3.27
CA ALA A 32 10.67 17.98 -3.59
C ALA A 32 10.93 18.40 -5.04
N SER A 33 12.00 17.88 -5.65
CA SER A 33 12.38 18.17 -7.04
C SER A 33 11.67 17.33 -8.10
N LYS A 34 10.85 16.34 -7.72
CA LYS A 34 10.28 15.36 -8.65
C LYS A 34 8.91 15.74 -9.19
N THR A 35 8.55 15.15 -10.33
CA THR A 35 7.15 15.03 -10.77
C THR A 35 6.58 13.71 -10.24
N PHE A 36 5.28 13.48 -10.37
CA PHE A 36 4.69 12.20 -9.95
C PHE A 36 5.35 11.03 -10.70
N GLU A 37 5.54 11.14 -12.00
CA GLU A 37 6.11 10.10 -12.87
C GLU A 37 7.59 9.82 -12.54
N THR A 38 8.35 10.85 -12.14
CA THR A 38 9.77 10.72 -11.80
C THR A 38 10.04 10.51 -10.32
N SER A 39 8.98 10.51 -9.50
CA SER A 39 9.02 10.35 -8.04
C SER A 39 9.67 9.04 -7.61
N SER A 40 10.19 8.99 -6.38
CA SER A 40 10.65 7.73 -5.80
C SER A 40 9.48 6.76 -5.57
N PHE A 41 8.30 7.31 -5.24
CA PHE A 41 7.07 6.56 -5.06
C PHE A 41 6.68 5.81 -6.34
N TRP A 42 6.44 6.52 -7.45
CA TRP A 42 5.88 5.92 -8.65
C TRP A 42 6.84 4.91 -9.29
N ARG A 43 8.13 5.26 -9.38
CA ARG A 43 9.14 4.38 -9.98
C ARG A 43 9.23 3.03 -9.25
N LYS A 44 9.10 3.00 -7.93
CA LYS A 44 9.17 1.77 -7.14
C LYS A 44 7.83 1.04 -7.05
N ASN A 45 6.72 1.76 -6.93
CA ASN A 45 5.44 1.19 -6.50
C ASN A 45 4.37 1.13 -7.59
N ARG A 46 4.63 1.54 -8.84
CA ARG A 46 3.63 1.47 -9.93
C ARG A 46 3.07 0.06 -10.21
N LEU A 47 3.83 -0.97 -9.87
CA LEU A 47 3.45 -2.38 -10.05
C LEU A 47 3.87 -3.17 -8.81
N LEU A 48 2.89 -3.66 -8.05
CA LEU A 48 3.09 -4.36 -6.79
C LEU A 48 2.71 -5.83 -6.92
N LEU A 49 3.56 -6.73 -6.44
CA LEU A 49 3.18 -8.11 -6.16
C LEU A 49 2.79 -8.19 -4.68
N LEU A 50 1.49 -8.31 -4.40
CA LEU A 50 0.90 -8.30 -3.07
C LEU A 50 0.59 -9.72 -2.60
N LEU A 51 1.18 -10.10 -1.47
CA LEU A 51 0.94 -11.38 -0.82
C LEU A 51 0.29 -11.13 0.54
N PHE A 52 -0.98 -11.53 0.66
CA PHE A 52 -1.71 -11.38 1.90
C PHE A 52 -1.81 -12.72 2.63
N TYR A 53 -1.39 -12.74 3.90
CA TYR A 53 -1.42 -13.93 4.75
C TYR A 53 -2.33 -13.72 5.95
N LEU A 54 -2.97 -14.79 6.44
CA LEU A 54 -3.76 -14.70 7.65
C LEU A 54 -2.82 -14.63 8.86
N HIS A 55 -2.88 -13.54 9.62
CA HIS A 55 -2.08 -13.38 10.82
C HIS A 55 -2.61 -14.27 11.95
N ASP A 56 -1.71 -15.00 12.59
CA ASP A 56 -1.97 -15.86 13.74
C ASP A 56 -0.76 -15.83 14.67
N SER A 57 -0.90 -15.25 15.85
CA SER A 57 0.20 -15.12 16.82
C SER A 57 0.57 -16.43 17.51
N SER A 58 -0.21 -17.50 17.31
CA SER A 58 0.08 -18.83 17.86
C SER A 58 0.94 -19.70 16.94
N LYS A 59 1.17 -19.25 15.70
CA LYS A 59 1.90 -20.00 14.67
C LYS A 59 3.28 -19.41 14.41
N MET A 60 4.19 -20.26 13.93
CA MET A 60 5.45 -19.80 13.37
C MET A 60 5.22 -19.14 12.00
N ASP A 61 6.11 -18.23 11.61
CA ASP A 61 5.98 -17.49 10.35
C ASP A 61 5.90 -18.40 9.12
N ILE A 62 6.61 -19.54 9.15
CA ILE A 62 6.60 -20.54 8.07
C ILE A 62 5.26 -21.27 7.90
N ASP A 63 4.42 -21.25 8.94
CA ASP A 63 3.12 -21.92 8.96
C ASP A 63 1.97 -20.94 8.62
N LEU A 64 2.29 -19.68 8.33
CA LEU A 64 1.30 -18.68 7.98
C LEU A 64 0.74 -18.93 6.58
N LEU A 65 -0.60 -18.93 6.49
CA LEU A 65 -1.30 -19.25 5.27
C LEU A 65 -1.53 -18.00 4.42
N PHE A 66 -0.91 -17.95 3.25
CA PHE A 66 -1.23 -16.98 2.22
C PHE A 66 -2.63 -17.25 1.65
N LYS A 67 -3.49 -16.23 1.69
CA LYS A 67 -4.87 -16.28 1.19
C LYS A 67 -5.00 -15.61 -0.17
N ILE A 68 -4.17 -14.60 -0.45
CA ILE A 68 -4.24 -13.82 -1.68
C ILE A 68 -2.83 -13.61 -2.22
N CYS A 69 -2.66 -13.87 -3.51
CA CYS A 69 -1.51 -13.45 -4.30
C CYS A 69 -2.04 -12.62 -5.46
N ARG A 70 -1.66 -11.34 -5.53
CA ARG A 70 -2.23 -10.37 -6.47
C ARG A 70 -1.13 -9.52 -7.09
N LEU A 71 -1.03 -9.54 -8.41
CA LEU A 71 -0.33 -8.48 -9.13
C LEU A 71 -1.27 -7.27 -9.22
N TRP A 72 -0.82 -6.13 -8.69
CA TRP A 72 -1.60 -4.91 -8.57
C TRP A 72 -0.99 -3.77 -9.38
N GLU A 73 -1.79 -3.31 -10.33
CA GLU A 73 -1.63 -2.04 -11.03
C GLU A 73 -2.78 -1.14 -10.60
N TYR A 74 -2.51 0.15 -10.40
CA TYR A 74 -3.54 1.08 -9.95
C TYR A 74 -4.58 1.29 -11.07
N PRO A 75 -5.87 0.98 -10.83
CA PRO A 75 -6.94 1.37 -11.75
C PRO A 75 -6.93 2.89 -11.96
N GLU A 76 -7.33 3.36 -13.15
CA GLU A 76 -7.24 4.78 -13.51
C GLU A 76 -7.92 5.72 -12.49
N ALA A 77 -9.09 5.33 -11.99
CA ALA A 77 -9.82 6.09 -10.99
C ALA A 77 -9.04 6.22 -9.67
N ASP A 78 -8.37 5.15 -9.23
CA ASP A 78 -7.55 5.14 -8.02
C ASP A 78 -6.24 5.90 -8.24
N LEU A 79 -5.64 5.75 -9.42
CA LEU A 79 -4.39 6.40 -9.78
C LEU A 79 -4.51 7.92 -9.71
N LYS A 80 -5.66 8.48 -10.10
CA LYS A 80 -5.96 9.91 -9.94
C LYS A 80 -5.86 10.34 -8.47
N ILE A 81 -6.47 9.59 -7.56
CA ILE A 81 -6.43 9.88 -6.12
C ILE A 81 -5.01 9.72 -5.55
N ILE A 82 -4.30 8.66 -5.95
CA ILE A 82 -2.90 8.43 -5.56
C ILE A 82 -2.00 9.60 -5.99
N ARG A 83 -2.20 10.11 -7.22
CA ARG A 83 -1.48 11.27 -7.75
C ARG A 83 -1.79 12.55 -6.96
N ASP A 84 -3.06 12.78 -6.65
CA ASP A 84 -3.49 13.94 -5.85
C ASP A 84 -2.91 13.89 -4.43
N ASP A 85 -2.92 12.71 -3.80
CA ASP A 85 -2.35 12.50 -2.47
C ASP A 85 -0.84 12.71 -2.45
N TRP A 86 -0.12 12.17 -3.43
CA TRP A 86 1.30 12.41 -3.59
C TRP A 86 1.58 13.91 -3.77
N SER A 87 0.78 14.60 -4.60
CA SER A 87 0.90 16.03 -4.83
C SER A 87 0.70 16.84 -3.55
N LYS A 88 -0.29 16.51 -2.72
CA LYS A 88 -0.50 17.15 -1.40
C LYS A 88 0.71 16.98 -0.48
N ILE A 89 1.25 15.76 -0.40
CA ILE A 89 2.44 15.47 0.41
C ILE A 89 3.63 16.31 -0.06
N VAL A 90 3.93 16.28 -1.36
CA VAL A 90 5.09 16.98 -1.93
C VAL A 90 4.93 18.49 -1.92
N THR A 91 3.70 19.01 -2.04
CA THR A 91 3.42 20.43 -1.88
C THR A 91 3.75 20.91 -0.47
N LYS A 92 3.35 20.17 0.58
CA LYS A 92 3.78 20.50 1.96
C LYS A 92 5.30 20.49 2.11
N ILE A 93 5.99 19.53 1.50
CA ILE A 93 7.46 19.48 1.53
C ILE A 93 8.06 20.72 0.85
N ARG A 94 7.55 21.10 -0.33
CA ARG A 94 7.99 22.29 -1.08
C ARG A 94 7.74 23.61 -0.34
N ASN A 95 6.71 23.65 0.50
CA ASN A 95 6.41 24.81 1.33
C ASN A 95 7.23 24.86 2.63
N GLY A 96 8.21 23.97 2.83
CA GLY A 96 8.98 23.89 4.08
C GLY A 96 8.19 23.34 5.26
N GLN A 97 7.10 22.60 4.99
CA GLN A 97 6.12 22.11 5.97
C GLN A 97 6.13 20.58 6.09
N ALA A 98 7.23 19.90 5.76
CA ALA A 98 7.36 18.44 5.92
C ALA A 98 7.18 18.00 7.39
N HIS A 99 7.59 18.84 8.34
CA HIS A 99 7.39 18.62 9.77
C HIS A 99 5.89 18.63 10.18
N LEU A 100 5.01 19.24 9.37
CA LEU A 100 3.55 19.30 9.55
C LEU A 100 2.79 18.24 8.73
N LEU A 101 3.49 17.32 8.07
CA LEU A 101 2.85 16.19 7.39
C LEU A 101 2.07 15.34 8.39
N SER A 102 0.91 14.88 7.98
CA SER A 102 0.06 13.97 8.75
C SER A 102 -0.50 12.88 7.85
N GLU A 103 -0.75 11.69 8.40
CA GLU A 103 -1.46 10.64 7.65
C GLU A 103 -2.88 11.08 7.30
N ALA A 104 -3.48 12.04 8.01
CA ALA A 104 -4.82 12.55 7.74
C ALA A 104 -4.91 13.47 6.50
N ASP A 105 -3.79 13.94 5.95
CA ASP A 105 -3.75 14.90 4.84
C ASP A 105 -4.31 14.34 3.51
N THR A 106 -4.34 13.02 3.38
CA THR A 106 -4.56 12.30 2.12
C THR A 106 -5.64 11.23 2.24
N LEU A 107 -5.99 10.55 1.13
CA LEU A 107 -7.07 9.55 1.12
C LEU A 107 -6.58 8.11 1.01
N TYR A 108 -5.75 7.78 0.02
CA TYR A 108 -5.20 6.44 -0.25
C TYR A 108 -3.71 6.35 0.09
N LEU A 109 -2.91 7.34 -0.33
CA LEU A 109 -1.45 7.37 -0.13
C LEU A 109 -1.10 8.29 1.04
N ALA A 110 -0.61 7.75 2.15
CA ALA A 110 -0.22 8.49 3.34
C ALA A 110 1.29 8.59 3.53
N ALA A 111 1.73 9.62 4.25
CA ALA A 111 3.10 9.76 4.75
C ALA A 111 3.17 9.35 6.23
N CYS A 112 3.34 8.05 6.52
CA CYS A 112 3.38 7.54 7.90
C CYS A 112 4.77 7.73 8.52
N THR A 113 4.86 8.02 9.83
CA THR A 113 6.15 8.15 10.53
C THR A 113 6.89 6.81 10.56
N LYS A 114 8.23 6.83 10.40
CA LYS A 114 9.08 5.63 10.45
C LYS A 114 10.34 5.89 11.26
N GLY A 115 10.52 5.14 12.34
CA GLY A 115 11.70 5.20 13.22
C GLY A 115 11.31 4.91 14.68
N ALA A 116 12.23 4.34 15.45
CA ALA A 116 11.95 3.90 16.82
C ALA A 116 11.97 5.04 17.83
N THR A 117 12.84 6.04 17.65
CA THR A 117 12.99 7.17 18.59
C THR A 117 13.04 8.50 17.86
N ALA A 118 12.59 9.59 18.50
CA ALA A 118 12.65 10.93 17.91
C ALA A 118 14.09 11.32 17.52
N ALA A 119 15.07 11.08 18.40
CA ALA A 119 16.47 11.41 18.16
C ALA A 119 17.07 10.74 16.90
N SER A 120 16.71 9.49 16.62
CA SER A 120 17.21 8.75 15.44
C SER A 120 16.41 8.98 14.15
N SER A 121 15.22 9.57 14.27
CA SER A 121 14.25 9.67 13.17
C SER A 121 14.02 11.08 12.65
N MET A 122 14.69 12.11 13.18
CA MET A 122 14.63 13.45 12.56
C MET A 122 15.45 13.49 11.26
N ARG A 123 14.95 14.23 10.28
CA ARG A 123 15.56 14.45 8.96
C ARG A 123 15.50 15.93 8.62
N SER A 124 16.48 16.42 7.87
CA SER A 124 16.38 17.72 7.24
C SER A 124 15.26 17.72 6.20
N GLN A 125 14.70 18.89 5.95
CA GLN A 125 13.73 19.14 4.90
C GLN A 125 14.21 20.35 4.06
N PRO A 126 13.79 20.47 2.80
CA PRO A 126 14.10 21.66 2.03
C PRO A 126 13.24 22.84 2.50
N TYR A 127 13.72 24.06 2.26
CA TYR A 127 12.96 25.31 2.45
C TYR A 127 12.50 25.63 3.89
N SER A 128 13.03 24.94 4.91
CA SER A 128 12.84 25.29 6.32
C SER A 128 14.03 24.80 7.17
N PRO A 129 14.45 25.56 8.21
CA PRO A 129 15.47 25.10 9.15
C PRO A 129 14.94 24.04 10.14
N ASP A 130 13.62 23.92 10.29
CA ASP A 130 13.04 22.97 11.24
C ASP A 130 13.29 21.53 10.77
N PRO A 131 13.67 20.61 11.66
CA PRO A 131 13.77 19.21 11.28
C PRO A 131 12.37 18.55 11.22
N ALA A 132 12.20 17.58 10.33
CA ALA A 132 10.96 16.81 10.19
C ALA A 132 11.18 15.35 10.63
N LYS A 133 10.14 14.72 11.19
CA LYS A 133 10.17 13.26 11.46
C LYS A 133 10.32 12.51 10.14
N GLN A 134 11.11 11.45 10.11
CA GLN A 134 11.24 10.54 8.96
C GLN A 134 9.88 9.89 8.69
N ARG A 135 9.49 9.89 7.41
CA ARG A 135 8.25 9.27 6.95
C ARG A 135 8.50 8.30 5.81
N ALA A 136 7.56 7.39 5.62
CA ALA A 136 7.47 6.53 4.45
C ALA A 136 6.13 6.76 3.78
N PHE A 137 6.11 6.60 2.46
CA PHE A 137 4.86 6.42 1.74
C PHE A 137 4.19 5.13 2.24
N SER A 138 2.86 5.14 2.31
CA SER A 138 2.08 3.97 2.69
C SER A 138 0.70 3.99 2.07
N LEU A 139 0.17 2.83 1.70
CA LEU A 139 -1.24 2.70 1.34
C LEU A 139 -2.05 2.50 2.61
N LYS A 140 -3.08 3.33 2.82
CA LYS A 140 -3.94 3.24 4.00
C LYS A 140 -4.70 1.91 4.02
N SER A 141 -4.97 1.40 5.22
CA SER A 141 -5.73 0.15 5.44
C SER A 141 -7.08 0.15 4.72
N LYS A 142 -7.76 1.30 4.63
CA LYS A 142 -9.02 1.42 3.89
C LYS A 142 -8.85 1.11 2.40
N TYR A 143 -7.78 1.61 1.78
CA TYR A 143 -7.47 1.30 0.38
C TYR A 143 -7.01 -0.15 0.21
N LEU A 144 -6.23 -0.67 1.15
CA LEU A 144 -5.85 -2.09 1.17
C LEU A 144 -7.08 -3.02 1.24
N ASN A 145 -8.09 -2.68 2.04
CA ASN A 145 -9.32 -3.46 2.12
C ASN A 145 -10.05 -3.49 0.77
N PHE A 146 -10.06 -2.37 0.03
CA PHE A 146 -10.61 -2.36 -1.33
C PHE A 146 -9.86 -3.35 -2.25
N ILE A 147 -8.52 -3.35 -2.21
CA ILE A 147 -7.70 -4.30 -2.98
C ILE A 147 -8.00 -5.75 -2.58
N ILE A 148 -8.14 -6.02 -1.28
CA ILE A 148 -8.46 -7.34 -0.74
C ILE A 148 -9.84 -7.80 -1.24
N ASP A 149 -10.86 -6.97 -1.14
CA ASP A 149 -12.22 -7.28 -1.58
C ASP A 149 -12.27 -7.54 -3.10
N ASP A 150 -11.61 -6.71 -3.90
CA ASP A 150 -11.46 -6.91 -5.35
C ASP A 150 -10.77 -8.25 -5.68
N SER A 151 -9.68 -8.55 -4.96
CA SER A 151 -8.92 -9.78 -5.16
C SER A 151 -9.76 -11.02 -4.85
N LEU A 152 -10.52 -11.01 -3.76
CA LEU A 152 -11.39 -12.12 -3.36
C LEU A 152 -12.56 -12.30 -4.32
N LYS A 153 -13.12 -11.21 -4.84
CA LYS A 153 -14.15 -11.24 -5.87
C LYS A 153 -13.64 -11.94 -7.14
N ILE A 154 -12.47 -11.52 -7.64
CA ILE A 154 -11.87 -12.12 -8.83
C ILE A 154 -11.53 -13.60 -8.62
N GLN A 155 -10.96 -13.96 -7.47
CA GLN A 155 -10.69 -15.37 -7.14
C GLN A 155 -11.99 -16.20 -7.15
N SER A 156 -13.07 -15.66 -6.61
CA SER A 156 -14.38 -16.32 -6.60
C SER A 156 -14.95 -16.49 -8.00
N GLU A 157 -14.89 -15.46 -8.85
CA GLU A 157 -15.32 -15.52 -10.25
C GLU A 157 -14.52 -16.54 -11.06
N LEU A 158 -13.21 -16.60 -10.87
CA LEU A 158 -12.34 -17.58 -11.52
C LEU A 158 -12.65 -19.01 -11.06
N ALA A 159 -12.91 -19.21 -9.76
CA ALA A 159 -13.29 -20.52 -9.22
C ALA A 159 -14.64 -21.02 -9.77
N VAL A 160 -15.61 -20.12 -9.96
CA VAL A 160 -16.90 -20.47 -10.60
C VAL A 160 -16.70 -20.85 -12.06
N LYS A 161 -15.90 -20.09 -12.82
CA LYS A 161 -15.60 -20.40 -14.22
C LYS A 161 -14.87 -21.73 -14.39
N SER A 162 -13.91 -22.04 -13.53
CA SER A 162 -13.19 -23.32 -13.58
C SER A 162 -14.09 -24.50 -13.24
N ALA A 163 -14.96 -24.36 -12.23
CA ALA A 163 -15.96 -25.38 -11.88
C ALA A 163 -16.98 -25.62 -13.02
N GLY A 164 -17.41 -24.55 -13.70
CA GLY A 164 -18.29 -24.64 -14.87
C GLY A 164 -17.62 -25.36 -16.04
N ALA A 165 -16.37 -25.01 -16.36
CA ALA A 165 -15.60 -25.68 -17.43
C ALA A 165 -15.37 -27.17 -17.14
N TYR A 166 -15.16 -27.54 -15.87
CA TYR A 166 -15.01 -28.95 -15.48
C TYR A 166 -16.31 -29.75 -15.67
N ARG A 167 -17.48 -29.14 -15.40
CA ARG A 167 -18.79 -29.78 -15.59
C ARG A 167 -19.15 -29.98 -17.06
N VAL A 168 -18.81 -29.04 -17.93
CA VAL A 168 -19.06 -29.15 -19.39
C VAL A 168 -18.20 -30.25 -20.03
N ASN A 169 -17.00 -30.51 -19.51
CA ASN A 169 -16.11 -31.55 -20.04
C ASN A 169 -16.40 -32.97 -19.48
N GLN A 170 -17.40 -33.14 -18.61
CA GLN A 170 -17.84 -34.46 -18.11
C GLN A 170 -19.08 -35.01 -18.83
N THR A 171 -19.68 -34.27 -19.76
CA THR A 171 -20.72 -34.79 -20.65
C THR A 171 -20.08 -35.33 -21.93
N PHE A 172 -19.52 -36.53 -21.85
CA PHE A 172 -19.30 -37.40 -23.00
C PHE A 172 -19.90 -38.75 -22.62
N GLU A 173 -21.11 -39.01 -23.14
CA GLU A 173 -21.70 -40.35 -23.24
C GLU A 173 -21.01 -41.14 -24.37
#